data_AF-A0A6A3DSF4-F1
#
_entry.id   AF-A0A6A3DSF4-F1
#
_cell.length_a   1.000
_cell.length_b   1.000
_cell.length_c   1.000
_cell.angle_alpha   90.00
_cell.angle_beta   90.00
_cell.angle_gamma   90.00
#
_symmetry.space_group_name_H-M   'P 1'
#
loop_
_entity.id
_entity.type
_entity.pdbx_description
1 polymer ?
#
loop_
_entity_poly.entity_id
_entity_poly.type
_entity_poly.pdbx_seq_one_letter_code
_entity_poly.pdbx_strand_id
1 'polypeptide(L)'
;MDASQPGMVDCRKSPSADAEEQYLRRKVDGILTENTKVARMFEHFLESLSVPGVNTEKKYTMHYVVRPYVPEEFRGDEIYAALSKEQDDSAKAAKQSRHQHPAAMALTAKENLDQRGRGVQEEEEEATVAKKKPR
;
A
#
# COMPACT_ATOMS: atom_id res chain seq x y z
N MET A 1 -18.15 20.58 9.74
CA MET A 1 -18.99 20.68 8.52
C MET A 1 -20.21 21.48 8.92
N ASP A 2 -20.35 22.68 8.38
CA ASP A 2 -21.54 23.48 8.63
C ASP A 2 -22.72 22.85 7.87
N ALA A 3 -23.77 22.46 8.60
CA ALA A 3 -24.95 21.82 8.01
C ALA A 3 -25.75 22.77 7.11
N SER A 4 -25.54 24.08 7.24
CA SER A 4 -26.21 25.11 6.42
C SER A 4 -25.65 25.20 4.99
N GLN A 5 -24.38 24.82 4.78
CA GLN A 5 -23.71 24.82 3.48
C GLN A 5 -23.00 23.48 3.17
N PRO A 6 -23.77 22.40 2.96
CA PRO A 6 -23.23 21.09 2.62
C PRO A 6 -22.33 21.16 1.38
N GLY A 7 -21.12 20.63 1.50
CA GLY A 7 -20.16 20.56 0.39
C GLY A 7 -19.35 21.83 0.14
N MET A 8 -19.44 22.85 1.00
CA MET A 8 -18.46 23.94 1.05
C MET A 8 -17.30 23.52 1.97
N VAL A 9 -16.07 23.74 1.51
CA VAL A 9 -14.85 23.53 2.30
C VAL A 9 -13.90 24.72 2.16
N ASP A 10 -13.22 25.03 3.25
CA ASP A 10 -12.16 26.04 3.27
C ASP A 10 -10.83 25.37 2.97
N CYS A 11 -10.30 25.64 1.78
CA CYS A 11 -9.02 25.12 1.33
C CYS A 11 -7.95 26.18 1.56
N ARG A 12 -6.91 25.85 2.33
CA ARG A 12 -5.71 26.70 2.46
C ARG A 12 -4.57 26.10 1.65
N LYS A 13 -3.86 26.94 0.89
CA LYS A 13 -2.67 26.51 0.14
C LYS A 13 -1.47 26.21 1.04
N SER A 14 -1.40 26.85 2.21
CA SER A 14 -0.42 26.60 3.27
C SER A 14 -1.04 26.98 4.63
N PRO A 15 -0.44 26.59 5.77
CA PRO A 15 -1.02 26.88 7.09
C PRO A 15 -1.26 28.38 7.37
N SER A 16 -0.45 29.24 6.75
CA SER A 16 -0.49 30.70 6.91
C SER A 16 -1.19 31.43 5.76
N ALA A 17 -1.62 30.73 4.71
CA ALA A 17 -2.33 31.34 3.60
C ALA A 17 -3.81 31.55 3.97
N ASP A 18 -4.43 32.52 3.29
CA ASP A 18 -5.87 32.74 3.38
C ASP A 18 -6.64 31.50 2.91
N ALA A 19 -7.81 31.30 3.50
CA ALA A 19 -8.70 30.22 3.13
C ALA A 19 -9.49 30.60 1.87
N GLU A 20 -9.51 29.70 0.90
CA GLU A 20 -10.35 29.78 -0.27
C GLU A 20 -11.55 28.84 -0.11
N GLU A 21 -12.76 29.38 -0.16
CA GLU A 21 -13.99 28.60 -0.15
C GLU A 21 -14.15 27.84 -1.48
N GLN A 22 -14.27 26.51 -1.40
CA GLN A 22 -14.52 25.65 -2.54
C GLN A 22 -15.79 24.83 -2.36
N TYR A 23 -16.65 24.87 -3.38
CA TYR A 23 -17.83 24.00 -3.45
C TYR A 23 -17.48 22.69 -4.15
N LEU A 24 -17.46 21.60 -3.38
CA LEU A 24 -17.14 20.24 -3.84
C LEU A 24 -18.32 19.53 -4.52
N ARG A 25 -19.49 20.16 -4.56
CA ARG A 25 -20.70 19.57 -5.12
C ARG A 25 -20.54 19.45 -6.63
N ARG A 26 -20.75 18.23 -7.16
CA ARG A 26 -20.67 17.99 -8.60
C ARG A 26 -21.63 18.92 -9.35
N LYS A 27 -21.15 19.48 -10.45
CA LYS A 27 -21.98 20.15 -11.45
C LYS A 27 -22.36 19.12 -12.51
N VAL A 28 -23.64 18.97 -12.77
CA VAL A 28 -24.16 18.14 -13.88
C VAL A 28 -24.72 19.12 -14.90
N ASP A 29 -24.20 19.07 -16.13
CA ASP A 29 -24.53 20.01 -17.20
C ASP A 29 -24.34 21.49 -16.80
N GLY A 30 -23.30 21.76 -16.00
CA GLY A 30 -22.99 23.10 -15.49
C GLY A 30 -23.85 23.56 -14.30
N ILE A 31 -24.90 22.82 -13.95
CA ILE A 31 -25.81 23.12 -12.85
C ILE A 31 -25.28 22.47 -11.57
N LEU A 32 -25.14 23.26 -10.51
CA LEU A 32 -24.79 22.75 -9.19
C LEU A 32 -25.90 21.81 -8.71
N THR A 33 -25.57 20.58 -8.35
CA THR A 33 -26.55 19.63 -7.79
C THR A 33 -27.28 20.28 -6.61
N GLU A 34 -28.55 19.97 -6.33
CA GLU A 34 -29.29 20.53 -5.18
C GLU A 34 -28.94 19.81 -3.86
N ASN A 35 -28.90 20.51 -2.72
CA ASN A 35 -28.43 19.93 -1.45
C ASN A 35 -29.25 18.72 -1.04
N THR A 36 -30.56 18.82 -1.22
CA THR A 36 -31.52 17.74 -0.98
C THR A 36 -31.18 16.50 -1.81
N LYS A 37 -30.83 16.67 -3.09
CA LYS A 37 -30.41 15.57 -3.98
C LYS A 37 -29.10 14.94 -3.50
N VAL A 38 -28.14 15.73 -3.03
CA VAL A 38 -26.89 15.19 -2.47
C VAL A 38 -27.17 14.41 -1.19
N ALA A 39 -27.89 14.98 -0.23
CA ALA A 39 -28.27 14.27 1.00
C ALA A 39 -29.00 12.95 0.69
N ARG A 40 -29.96 12.98 -0.25
CA ARG A 40 -30.68 11.80 -0.72
C ARG A 40 -29.75 10.75 -1.35
N MET A 41 -28.72 11.19 -2.09
CA MET A 41 -27.69 10.28 -2.63
C MET A 41 -26.89 9.58 -1.53
N PHE A 42 -26.46 10.32 -0.51
CA PHE A 42 -25.72 9.76 0.61
C PHE A 42 -26.57 8.82 1.48
N GLU A 43 -27.84 9.15 1.73
CA GLU A 43 -28.72 8.36 2.60
C GLU A 43 -29.29 7.11 1.93
N HIS A 44 -29.66 7.19 0.64
CA HIS A 44 -30.39 6.10 -0.03
C HIS A 44 -29.55 5.28 -1.01
N PHE A 45 -28.43 5.81 -1.51
CA PHE A 45 -27.66 5.17 -2.58
C PHE A 45 -26.23 4.80 -2.18
N LEU A 46 -25.73 5.26 -1.03
CA LEU A 46 -24.48 4.75 -0.50
C LEU A 46 -24.74 3.53 0.37
N GLU A 47 -24.34 2.38 -0.14
CA GLU A 47 -24.22 1.19 0.69
C GLU A 47 -23.08 1.42 1.69
N SER A 48 -23.37 1.16 2.97
CA SER A 48 -22.33 1.18 3.99
C SER A 48 -21.34 0.06 3.71
N LEU A 49 -20.08 0.41 3.51
CA LEU A 49 -19.02 -0.58 3.40
C LEU A 49 -18.95 -1.36 4.72
N SER A 50 -18.76 -2.68 4.62
CA SER A 50 -18.45 -3.47 5.80
C SER A 50 -17.15 -2.97 6.41
N VAL A 51 -17.10 -2.97 7.75
CA VAL A 51 -15.87 -2.65 8.46
C VAL A 51 -14.79 -3.60 7.96
N PRO A 52 -13.66 -3.10 7.46
CA PRO A 52 -12.62 -3.96 6.92
C PRO A 52 -12.16 -4.93 8.01
N GLY A 53 -11.94 -6.17 7.60
CA GLY A 53 -11.41 -7.20 8.48
C GLY A 53 -10.10 -6.75 9.13
N VAL A 54 -9.89 -7.21 10.36
CA VAL A 54 -8.69 -6.88 11.13
C VAL A 54 -7.44 -7.39 10.39
N ASN A 55 -6.53 -6.48 10.04
CA ASN A 55 -5.24 -6.85 9.44
C ASN A 55 -4.30 -7.42 10.52
N THR A 56 -4.12 -8.74 10.51
CA THR A 56 -3.29 -9.47 11.48
C THR A 56 -1.82 -9.06 11.43
N GLU A 57 -1.26 -8.74 10.26
CA GLU A 57 0.13 -8.26 10.16
C GLU A 57 0.33 -6.88 10.76
N LYS A 58 -0.67 -6.00 10.62
CA LYS A 58 -0.64 -4.67 11.26
C LYS A 58 -0.72 -4.83 12.76
N LYS A 59 -1.63 -5.65 13.29
CA LYS A 59 -1.68 -5.98 14.71
C LYS A 59 -0.36 -6.54 15.23
N TYR A 60 0.24 -7.50 14.52
CA TYR A 60 1.55 -8.05 14.86
C TYR A 60 2.60 -6.93 14.96
N THR A 61 2.62 -6.04 13.98
CA THR A 61 3.60 -4.94 13.95
C THR A 61 3.37 -3.98 15.12
N MET A 62 2.11 -3.64 15.42
CA MET A 62 1.78 -2.78 16.55
C MET A 62 2.25 -3.40 17.87
N HIS A 63 1.97 -4.68 18.10
CA HIS A 63 2.31 -5.36 19.35
C HIS A 63 3.83 -5.60 19.52
N TYR A 64 4.51 -6.12 18.50
CA TYR A 64 5.91 -6.57 18.64
C TYR A 64 6.94 -5.49 18.29
N VAL A 65 6.61 -4.59 17.36
CA VAL A 65 7.58 -3.61 16.83
C VAL A 65 7.34 -2.23 17.43
N VAL A 66 6.10 -1.79 17.51
CA VAL A 66 5.78 -0.41 17.92
C VAL A 66 5.68 -0.29 19.44
N ARG A 67 5.00 -1.23 20.10
CA ARG A 67 4.73 -1.20 21.55
C ARG A 67 5.92 -0.87 22.47
N PRO A 68 7.17 -1.33 22.20
CA PRO A 68 8.33 -0.96 23.04
C PRO A 68 8.65 0.54 23.04
N TYR A 69 8.29 1.26 21.98
CA TYR A 69 8.51 2.70 21.84
C TYR A 69 7.30 3.54 22.28
N VAL A 70 6.25 2.89 22.75
CA VAL A 70 5.02 3.55 23.21
C VAL A 70 5.18 3.93 24.68
N PRO A 71 4.86 5.18 25.06
CA PRO A 71 4.82 5.60 26.46
C PRO A 71 3.95 4.67 27.31
N GLU A 72 4.28 4.53 28.59
CA GLU A 72 3.60 3.59 29.47
C GLU A 72 2.09 3.88 29.56
N GLU A 73 1.69 5.16 29.50
CA GLU A 73 0.29 5.55 29.62
C GLU A 73 -0.59 4.96 28.51
N PHE A 74 -0.02 4.71 27.31
CA PHE A 74 -0.75 4.22 26.14
C PHE A 74 -0.50 2.74 25.86
N ARG A 75 0.37 2.07 26.63
CA ARG A 75 0.74 0.68 26.35
C ARG A 75 -0.40 -0.32 26.62
N GLY A 76 -1.41 0.10 27.38
CA GLY A 76 -2.63 -0.65 27.65
C GLY A 76 -3.71 -0.54 26.57
N ASP A 77 -3.51 0.31 25.56
CA ASP A 77 -4.51 0.50 24.51
C ASP A 77 -4.72 -0.78 23.68
N GLU A 78 -5.97 -0.99 23.23
CA GLU A 78 -6.36 -2.18 22.46
C GLU A 78 -5.54 -2.35 21.18
N ILE A 79 -5.03 -1.24 20.61
CA ILE A 79 -4.18 -1.26 19.42
C ILE A 79 -2.83 -1.98 19.65
N TYR A 80 -2.37 -2.07 20.90
CA TYR A 80 -1.14 -2.75 21.32
C TYR A 80 -1.38 -4.05 22.07
N ALA A 81 -2.64 -4.50 22.16
CA ALA A 81 -2.99 -5.76 22.81
C ALA A 81 -2.26 -6.95 22.16
N ALA A 82 -1.98 -7.96 22.99
CA ALA A 82 -1.37 -9.19 22.52
C ALA A 82 -2.30 -9.92 21.54
N LEU A 83 -1.71 -10.49 20.48
CA LEU A 83 -2.46 -11.26 19.50
C LEU A 83 -2.76 -12.66 20.05
N SER A 84 -3.83 -13.28 19.54
CA SER A 84 -4.03 -14.71 19.74
C SER A 84 -2.99 -15.51 18.95
N LYS A 85 -2.73 -16.75 19.36
CA LYS A 85 -1.76 -17.63 18.67
C LYS A 85 -2.10 -17.81 17.19
N GLU A 86 -3.38 -18.03 16.88
CA GLU A 86 -3.86 -18.18 15.50
C GLU A 86 -3.61 -16.93 14.65
N GLN A 87 -3.80 -15.74 15.25
CA GLN A 87 -3.55 -14.46 14.57
C GLN A 87 -2.05 -14.25 14.32
N ASP A 88 -1.20 -14.65 15.26
CA ASP A 88 0.26 -14.58 15.12
C ASP A 88 0.76 -15.51 14.00
N ASP A 89 0.26 -16.74 13.94
CA ASP A 89 0.65 -17.70 12.91
C ASP A 89 0.17 -17.24 11.54
N SER A 90 -1.07 -16.74 11.44
CA SER A 90 -1.62 -16.13 10.22
C SER A 90 -0.77 -14.94 9.75
N ALA A 91 -0.39 -14.04 10.66
CA ALA A 91 0.43 -12.88 10.33
C ALA A 91 1.83 -13.28 9.83
N LYS A 92 2.46 -14.28 10.46
CA LYS A 92 3.77 -14.79 10.03
C LYS A 92 3.69 -15.48 8.67
N ALA A 93 2.68 -16.32 8.45
CA ALA A 93 2.47 -17.01 7.18
C ALA A 93 2.22 -16.01 6.04
N ALA A 94 1.39 -14.99 6.27
CA ALA A 94 1.12 -13.94 5.29
C ALA A 94 2.39 -13.12 4.95
N LYS A 95 3.21 -12.78 5.95
CA LYS A 95 4.52 -12.13 5.72
C LYS A 95 5.44 -13.01 4.91
N GLN A 96 5.58 -14.29 5.27
CA GLN A 96 6.43 -15.24 4.54
C GLN A 96 5.99 -15.39 3.08
N SER A 97 4.69 -15.56 2.82
CA SER A 97 4.14 -15.66 1.46
C SER A 97 4.47 -14.42 0.62
N ARG A 98 4.33 -13.21 1.18
CA ARG A 98 4.71 -11.98 0.48
C ARG A 98 6.20 -11.92 0.12
N HIS A 99 7.07 -12.40 0.99
CA HIS A 99 8.51 -12.39 0.74
C HIS A 99 8.97 -13.45 -0.28
N GLN A 100 8.19 -14.53 -0.47
CA GLN A 100 8.54 -15.60 -1.39
C GLN A 100 8.48 -15.17 -2.86
N HIS A 101 7.47 -14.39 -3.26
CA HIS A 101 7.30 -13.99 -4.66
C HIS A 101 8.48 -13.13 -5.18
N PRO A 102 8.93 -12.06 -4.49
CA PRO A 102 10.13 -11.31 -4.88
C PRO A 102 11.41 -12.16 -4.81
N ALA A 103 11.54 -13.04 -3.81
CA ALA A 103 12.72 -13.88 -3.67
C ALA A 103 12.85 -14.88 -4.85
N ALA A 104 11.74 -15.49 -5.27
CA ALA A 104 11.71 -16.36 -6.45
C ALA A 104 12.11 -15.59 -7.71
N MET A 105 11.57 -14.38 -7.90
CA MET A 105 11.92 -13.52 -9.03
C MET A 105 13.39 -13.08 -9.02
N ALA A 106 13.97 -12.84 -7.84
CA ALA A 106 15.39 -12.51 -7.71
C ALA A 106 16.29 -13.70 -8.07
N LEU A 107 15.90 -14.92 -7.69
CA LEU A 107 16.63 -16.13 -8.05
C LEU A 107 16.58 -16.38 -9.56
N THR A 108 15.41 -16.26 -10.19
CA THR A 108 15.28 -16.43 -11.65
C THR A 108 16.02 -15.33 -12.40
N ALA A 109 15.98 -14.08 -11.93
CA ALA A 109 16.76 -12.98 -12.51
C ALA A 109 18.27 -13.25 -12.42
N LYS A 110 18.76 -13.75 -11.27
CA LYS A 110 20.16 -14.12 -11.10
C LYS A 110 20.56 -15.27 -12.02
N GLU A 111 19.76 -16.32 -12.11
CA GLU A 111 20.02 -17.45 -13.01
C GLU A 111 20.10 -17.00 -14.48
N ASN A 112 19.19 -16.14 -14.92
CA ASN A 112 19.23 -15.56 -16.27
C ASN A 112 20.50 -14.74 -16.53
N LEU A 113 21.00 -14.01 -15.53
CA LEU A 113 22.27 -13.28 -15.62
C LEU A 113 23.47 -14.23 -15.69
N ASP A 114 23.47 -15.28 -14.87
CA ASP A 114 24.55 -16.28 -14.85
C ASP A 114 24.62 -17.07 -16.17
N GLN A 115 23.47 -17.41 -16.77
CA GLN A 115 23.41 -18.03 -18.11
C GLN A 115 23.92 -17.09 -19.20
N ARG A 116 23.52 -15.80 -19.16
CA ARG A 116 24.05 -14.79 -20.08
C ARG A 116 25.57 -14.59 -19.95
N GLY A 117 26.11 -14.70 -18.74
CA GLY A 117 27.56 -14.61 -18.48
C GLY A 117 28.36 -15.79 -19.03
N ARG A 118 27.76 -16.98 -19.14
CA ARG A 118 28.40 -18.18 -19.71
C ARG A 118 28.47 -18.16 -21.23
N GLY A 119 27.45 -17.64 -21.91
CA GLY A 119 27.46 -17.54 -23.38
C GLY A 119 28.59 -16.67 -23.94
N VAL A 120 29.01 -15.63 -23.20
CA VAL A 120 30.14 -14.77 -23.60
C VAL A 120 31.48 -15.50 -23.43
N GLN A 121 31.62 -16.34 -22.41
CA GLN A 121 32.85 -17.13 -22.19
C GLN A 121 32.99 -18.27 -23.20
N GLU A 122 31.89 -18.94 -23.55
CA GLU A 122 31.89 -20.00 -24.56
C GLU A 122 32.13 -19.43 -25.98
N GLU A 123 31.57 -18.27 -26.34
CA GLU A 123 31.85 -17.61 -27.62
C GLU A 123 33.31 -17.07 -27.71
N GLU A 124 33.89 -16.58 -26.60
CA GLU A 124 35.31 -16.18 -26.56
C GLU A 124 36.26 -17.39 -26.60
N GLU A 125 35.94 -18.51 -25.93
CA GLU A 125 36.72 -19.74 -26.02
C GLU A 125 36.62 -20.38 -27.42
N GLU A 126 35.44 -20.41 -28.04
CA GLU A 126 35.28 -20.97 -29.40
C GLU A 126 35.98 -20.10 -30.46
N ALA A 127 35.93 -18.76 -30.32
CA ALA A 127 36.65 -17.83 -31.18
C ALA A 127 38.18 -17.89 -31.04
N THR A 128 38.70 -18.26 -29.85
CA THR A 128 40.14 -18.43 -29.64
C THR A 128 40.65 -19.80 -30.12
N VAL A 129 39.83 -20.85 -30.04
CA VAL A 129 40.14 -22.18 -30.59
C VAL A 129 40.12 -22.18 -32.12
N ALA A 130 39.19 -21.48 -32.76
CA ALA A 130 39.11 -21.37 -34.22
C ALA A 130 40.31 -20.65 -34.86
N LYS A 131 40.95 -19.72 -34.15
CA LYS A 131 42.15 -18.99 -34.63
C LYS A 131 43.46 -19.78 -34.52
N LYS A 132 43.45 -20.97 -33.92
CA LYS A 132 44.66 -21.75 -33.61
C LYS A 132 44.90 -22.97 -34.51
N LYS A 133 44.13 -23.17 -35.59
CA LYS A 133 44.41 -24.20 -36.60
C LYS A 133 45.44 -23.68 -37.62
N PRO A 134 46.68 -24.21 -37.64
CA PRO A 134 47.59 -23.94 -38.75
C PRO A 134 47.21 -24.82 -39.96
N ARG A 135 47.53 -24.29 -41.13
CA ARG A 135 47.27 -24.86 -42.46
C ARG A 135 48.13 -26.09 -42.74
#